data_AF-A0A9P0LE66-F1
#
_entry.id   AF-A0A9P0LE66-F1
#
_cell.length_a   1.000
_cell.length_b   1.000
_cell.length_c   1.000
_cell.angle_alpha   90.00
_cell.angle_beta   90.00
_cell.angle_gamma   90.00
#
_symmetry.space_group_name_H-M   'P 1'
#
loop_
_entity.id
_entity.type
_entity.pdbx_description
1 polymer ?
#
loop_
_entity_poly.entity_id
_entity_poly.type
_entity_poly.pdbx_seq_one_letter_code
_entity_poly.pdbx_strand_id
1 'polypeptide(L)'
;MRGQRESREKKQPSAAVLQYLPVWLELFENILSGSTFVKAFFESVINYGFVVWGNTSLATLSKLQVAQKWIIKIMLFKLKRYSSELVFRDSKILNLEQLYLKSLIRFMMKYDFYKEYLQHGQNTRSAAQAKVKLQNPRHTACQSHVYCIGPKVYNDVPNSIKRLRYSTVKKELTRWIIDSQYAINYVI
;
A
#
# COMPACT_ATOMS: atom_id res chain seq x y z
N MET A 1 -66.41 18.53 10.45
CA MET A 1 -65.04 19.07 10.31
C MET A 1 -64.31 18.26 9.25
N ARG A 2 -64.21 18.79 8.03
CA ARG A 2 -63.59 18.16 6.85
C ARG A 2 -62.57 19.13 6.26
N GLY A 3 -61.46 18.58 5.74
CA GLY A 3 -60.46 19.27 4.92
C GLY A 3 -59.25 19.71 5.77
N GLN A 4 -58.00 19.45 5.42
CA GLN A 4 -57.42 19.20 4.10
C GLN A 4 -56.23 18.22 4.23
N ARG A 5 -56.11 17.28 3.29
CA ARG A 5 -54.88 16.51 3.04
C ARG A 5 -54.08 17.30 2.00
N GLU A 6 -52.94 17.85 2.40
CA GLU A 6 -51.99 18.47 1.47
C GLU A 6 -51.40 17.41 0.53
N SER A 7 -51.72 17.56 -0.75
CA SER A 7 -51.19 16.77 -1.85
C SER A 7 -49.70 17.09 -2.01
N ARG A 8 -48.81 16.16 -1.64
CA ARG A 8 -47.38 16.25 -1.97
C ARG A 8 -47.21 16.10 -3.48
N GLU A 9 -47.19 17.23 -4.17
CA GLU A 9 -46.85 17.33 -5.59
C GLU A 9 -45.40 16.87 -5.79
N LYS A 10 -45.23 15.70 -6.43
CA LYS A 10 -43.92 15.16 -6.78
C LYS A 10 -43.34 16.02 -7.91
N LYS A 11 -42.55 17.04 -7.56
CA LYS A 11 -41.75 17.81 -8.52
C LYS A 11 -40.88 16.85 -9.34
N GLN A 12 -41.18 16.72 -10.63
CA GLN A 12 -40.31 16.02 -11.57
C GLN A 12 -38.95 16.73 -11.62
N PRO A 13 -37.84 15.97 -11.61
CA PRO A 13 -36.51 16.56 -11.66
C PRO A 13 -36.33 17.33 -12.98
N SER A 14 -35.76 18.54 -12.89
CA SER A 14 -35.43 19.38 -14.04
C SER A 14 -34.64 18.60 -15.09
N ALA A 15 -34.96 18.78 -16.37
CA ALA A 15 -34.30 18.09 -17.50
C ALA A 15 -32.77 18.24 -17.50
N ALA A 16 -32.25 19.32 -16.91
CA ALA A 16 -30.81 19.53 -16.73
C ALA A 16 -30.18 18.46 -15.81
N VAL A 17 -30.87 18.01 -14.77
CA VAL A 17 -30.37 16.97 -13.85
C VAL A 17 -30.29 15.61 -14.55
N LEU A 18 -31.27 15.32 -15.42
CA LEU A 18 -31.30 14.08 -16.21
C LEU A 18 -30.19 14.02 -17.26
N GLN A 19 -29.71 15.17 -17.75
CA GLN A 19 -28.60 15.25 -18.70
C GLN A 19 -27.24 14.86 -18.09
N TYR A 20 -27.07 15.07 -16.79
CA TYR A 20 -25.85 14.67 -16.07
C TYR A 20 -25.94 13.25 -15.49
N LEU A 21 -27.12 12.63 -15.45
CA LEU A 21 -27.32 11.28 -14.92
C LEU A 21 -26.38 10.21 -15.53
N PRO A 22 -26.14 10.16 -16.86
CA PRO A 22 -25.20 9.20 -17.43
C PRO A 22 -23.74 9.49 -17.04
N VAL A 23 -23.34 10.76 -16.95
CA VAL A 23 -21.99 11.14 -16.49
C VAL A 23 -21.80 10.76 -15.01
N TRP A 24 -22.85 10.95 -14.19
CA TRP A 24 -22.86 10.51 -12.80
C TRP A 24 -22.85 8.99 -12.68
N LEU A 25 -23.57 8.25 -13.53
CA LEU A 25 -23.55 6.79 -13.56
C LEU A 25 -22.18 6.27 -14.01
N GLU A 26 -21.54 6.86 -15.01
CA GLU A 26 -20.18 6.50 -15.44
C GLU A 26 -19.12 6.85 -14.39
N LEU A 27 -19.25 7.99 -13.72
CA LEU A 27 -18.40 8.32 -12.56
C LEU A 27 -18.64 7.34 -11.42
N PHE A 28 -19.89 6.95 -11.16
CA PHE A 28 -20.23 6.00 -10.12
C PHE A 28 -19.71 4.60 -10.47
N GLU A 29 -19.83 4.14 -11.71
CA GLU A 29 -19.26 2.89 -12.26
C GLU A 29 -17.72 2.90 -12.18
N ASN A 30 -17.07 4.03 -12.47
CA ASN A 30 -15.61 4.18 -12.36
C ASN A 30 -15.13 4.25 -10.91
N ILE A 31 -15.87 4.90 -10.01
CA ILE A 31 -15.66 4.87 -8.55
C ILE A 31 -15.96 3.45 -8.00
N LEU A 32 -16.91 2.74 -8.61
CA LEU A 32 -17.30 1.34 -8.37
C LEU A 32 -16.32 0.32 -8.95
N SER A 33 -15.25 0.74 -9.65
CA SER A 33 -14.06 -0.10 -9.76
C SER A 33 -13.45 -0.20 -8.36
N GLY A 34 -14.10 -0.94 -7.44
CA GLY A 34 -13.84 -0.93 -6.00
C GLY A 34 -12.37 -1.17 -5.65
N SER A 35 -11.62 -1.77 -6.57
CA SER A 35 -10.16 -1.89 -6.51
C SER A 35 -9.42 -0.55 -6.35
N THR A 36 -9.81 0.53 -7.01
CA THR A 36 -9.10 1.84 -6.96
C THR A 36 -9.38 2.56 -5.65
N PHE A 37 -10.65 2.62 -5.24
CA PHE A 37 -11.05 3.19 -3.96
C PHE A 37 -10.37 2.47 -2.79
N VAL A 38 -10.41 1.13 -2.79
CA VAL A 38 -9.78 0.30 -1.78
C VAL A 38 -8.27 0.56 -1.74
N LYS A 39 -7.60 0.66 -2.89
CA LYS A 39 -6.17 1.02 -2.94
C LYS A 39 -5.91 2.37 -2.28
N ALA A 40 -6.65 3.41 -2.68
CA ALA A 40 -6.46 4.75 -2.15
C ALA A 40 -6.72 4.83 -0.64
N PHE A 41 -7.78 4.17 -0.16
CA PHE A 41 -8.14 4.12 1.25
C PHE A 41 -7.10 3.38 2.10
N PHE A 42 -6.71 2.17 1.69
CA PHE A 42 -5.70 1.42 2.43
C PHE A 42 -4.34 2.10 2.39
N GLU A 43 -3.92 2.60 1.23
CA GLU A 43 -2.64 3.32 1.14
C GLU A 43 -2.64 4.55 2.05
N SER A 44 -3.71 5.34 2.13
CA SER A 44 -3.74 6.52 3.00
C SER A 44 -3.73 6.15 4.49
N VAL A 45 -4.63 5.25 4.92
CA VAL A 45 -4.77 4.84 6.32
C VAL A 45 -3.52 4.13 6.83
N ILE A 46 -2.98 3.18 6.05
CA ILE A 46 -1.82 2.40 6.45
C ILE A 46 -0.55 3.25 6.45
N ASN A 47 -0.38 4.18 5.50
CA ASN A 47 0.77 5.09 5.52
C ASN A 47 0.75 6.01 6.73
N TYR A 48 -0.43 6.53 7.12
CA TYR A 48 -0.57 7.27 8.36
C TYR A 48 -0.27 6.37 9.57
N GLY A 49 -0.86 5.18 9.57
CA GLY A 49 -0.67 4.16 10.59
C GLY A 49 0.80 3.84 10.85
N PHE A 50 1.63 3.63 9.83
CA PHE A 50 3.06 3.32 10.04
C PHE A 50 3.83 4.42 10.76
N VAL A 51 3.51 5.69 10.52
CA VAL A 51 4.17 6.81 11.18
C VAL A 51 3.82 6.83 12.67
N VAL A 52 2.57 6.52 13.01
CA VAL A 52 2.06 6.57 14.39
C VAL A 52 2.35 5.30 15.16
N TRP A 53 2.24 4.14 14.51
CA TRP A 53 2.16 2.83 15.16
C TRP A 53 3.51 2.14 15.35
N GLY A 54 4.60 2.67 14.77
CA GLY A 54 5.97 2.23 15.06
C GLY A 54 6.13 0.71 15.20
N ASN A 55 6.80 0.26 16.27
CA ASN A 55 6.98 -1.15 16.63
C ASN A 55 5.71 -1.73 17.27
N THR A 56 4.66 -1.92 16.46
CA THR A 56 3.38 -2.50 16.91
C THR A 56 3.50 -4.02 17.12
N SER A 57 2.75 -4.54 18.09
CA SER A 57 2.71 -5.98 18.37
C SER A 57 2.15 -6.79 17.20
N LEU A 58 2.72 -7.98 16.99
CA LEU A 58 2.26 -8.97 16.02
C LEU A 58 0.75 -9.24 16.06
N ALA A 59 0.18 -9.28 17.27
CA ALA A 59 -1.26 -9.51 17.47
C ALA A 59 -2.12 -8.40 16.83
N THR A 60 -1.69 -7.14 16.95
CA THR A 60 -2.41 -5.99 16.37
C THR A 60 -2.25 -5.98 14.86
N LEU A 61 -1.04 -6.27 14.36
CA LEU A 61 -0.77 -6.39 12.93
C LEU A 61 -1.63 -7.47 12.27
N SER A 62 -1.77 -8.62 12.95
CA SER A 62 -2.58 -9.75 12.48
C SER A 62 -4.06 -9.38 12.38
N LYS A 63 -4.60 -8.66 13.36
CA LYS A 63 -5.98 -8.14 13.32
C LYS A 63 -6.17 -7.18 12.15
N LEU A 64 -5.21 -6.32 11.88
CA LEU A 64 -5.27 -5.36 10.78
C LEU A 64 -5.19 -6.06 9.41
N GLN A 65 -4.37 -7.09 9.26
CA GLN A 65 -4.34 -7.95 8.06
C GLN A 65 -5.68 -8.66 7.82
N VAL A 66 -6.32 -9.17 8.88
CA VAL A 66 -7.66 -9.77 8.79
C VAL A 66 -8.68 -8.71 8.37
N ALA A 67 -8.67 -7.53 8.98
CA ALA A 67 -9.55 -6.42 8.61
C ALA A 67 -9.38 -6.01 7.13
N GLN A 68 -8.13 -5.93 6.65
CA GLN A 68 -7.84 -5.65 5.24
C GLN A 68 -8.48 -6.70 4.32
N LYS A 69 -8.27 -8.00 4.60
CA LYS A 69 -8.85 -9.11 3.83
C LYS A 69 -10.37 -9.02 3.76
N TRP A 70 -11.01 -8.68 4.88
CA TRP A 70 -12.47 -8.55 4.95
C TRP A 70 -13.00 -7.40 4.11
N ILE A 71 -12.42 -6.21 4.26
CA ILE A 71 -12.86 -5.03 3.52
C ILE A 71 -12.71 -5.25 2.01
N ILE A 72 -11.59 -5.83 1.57
CA ILE A 72 -11.37 -6.11 0.15
C ILE A 72 -12.42 -7.11 -0.38
N LYS A 73 -12.73 -8.16 0.38
CA LYS A 73 -13.77 -9.13 0.01
C LYS A 73 -15.15 -8.47 -0.12
N ILE A 74 -15.51 -7.62 0.83
CA ILE A 74 -16.79 -6.88 0.79
C ILE A 74 -16.83 -5.96 -0.43
N MET A 75 -15.77 -5.18 -0.65
CA MET A 75 -15.68 -4.20 -1.73
C MET A 75 -15.64 -4.82 -3.13
N LEU A 76 -15.14 -6.05 -3.25
CA LEU A 76 -15.12 -6.81 -4.51
C LEU A 76 -16.28 -7.81 -4.62
N PHE A 77 -17.27 -7.73 -3.73
CA PHE A 77 -18.44 -8.61 -3.67
C PHE A 77 -18.07 -10.10 -3.71
N LYS A 78 -16.97 -10.47 -3.04
CA LYS A 78 -16.51 -11.87 -2.95
C LYS A 78 -17.08 -12.54 -1.70
N LEU A 79 -17.33 -13.84 -1.83
CA LEU A 79 -17.79 -14.68 -0.71
C LEU A 79 -16.78 -14.66 0.44
N LYS A 80 -17.28 -14.73 1.69
CA LYS A 80 -16.45 -14.78 2.91
C LYS A 80 -15.35 -15.87 2.84
N ARG A 81 -15.71 -17.05 2.33
CA ARG A 81 -14.83 -18.23 2.20
C ARG A 81 -13.91 -18.21 0.97
N TYR A 82 -14.02 -17.21 0.10
CA TYR A 82 -13.15 -17.10 -1.08
C TYR A 82 -11.68 -16.94 -0.65
N SER A 83 -10.77 -17.57 -1.38
CA SER A 83 -9.33 -17.55 -1.04
C SER A 83 -8.80 -16.12 -1.07
N SER A 84 -8.21 -15.66 0.02
CA SER A 84 -7.72 -14.28 0.14
C SER A 84 -6.57 -14.00 -0.83
N GLU A 85 -5.72 -15.00 -1.09
CA GLU A 85 -4.59 -14.87 -2.03
C GLU A 85 -5.06 -14.58 -3.45
N LEU A 86 -6.11 -15.28 -3.90
CA LEU A 86 -6.73 -15.03 -5.19
C LEU A 86 -7.30 -13.61 -5.26
N VAL A 87 -7.96 -13.14 -4.19
CA VAL A 87 -8.49 -11.77 -4.15
C VAL A 87 -7.38 -10.73 -4.37
N PHE A 88 -6.25 -10.88 -3.67
CA PHE A 88 -5.13 -9.93 -3.81
C PHE A 88 -4.49 -9.99 -5.19
N ARG A 89 -4.33 -11.20 -5.75
CA ARG A 89 -3.78 -11.40 -7.08
C ARG A 89 -4.66 -10.77 -8.16
N ASP A 90 -5.97 -11.02 -8.11
CA ASP A 90 -6.93 -10.54 -9.09
C ASP A 90 -7.08 -9.00 -9.02
N SER A 91 -7.10 -8.46 -7.80
CA SER A 91 -7.28 -7.02 -7.58
C SER A 91 -6.01 -6.18 -7.74
N LYS A 92 -4.84 -6.82 -7.80
CA LYS A 92 -3.51 -6.17 -7.81
C LYS A 92 -3.37 -5.17 -6.64
N ILE A 93 -3.91 -5.55 -5.48
CA ILE A 93 -3.83 -4.76 -4.24
C ILE A 93 -2.64 -5.28 -3.43
N LEU A 94 -1.89 -4.36 -2.84
CA LEU A 94 -0.78 -4.71 -1.96
C LEU A 94 -1.28 -5.14 -0.59
N ASN A 95 -0.71 -6.23 -0.07
CA ASN A 95 -0.87 -6.64 1.32
C ASN A 95 -0.28 -5.59 2.26
N LEU A 96 -0.66 -5.64 3.54
CA LEU A 96 -0.13 -4.74 4.56
C LEU A 96 1.40 -4.74 4.64
N GLU A 97 2.03 -5.91 4.60
CA GLU A 97 3.49 -6.06 4.60
C GLU A 97 4.13 -5.46 3.35
N GLN A 98 3.49 -5.64 2.20
CA GLN A 98 3.93 -5.07 0.92
C GLN A 98 3.79 -3.54 0.91
N LEU A 99 2.75 -3.01 1.55
CA LEU A 99 2.57 -1.56 1.76
C LEU A 99 3.67 -1.01 2.68
N TYR A 100 3.99 -1.72 3.76
CA TYR A 100 5.09 -1.37 4.66
C TYR A 100 6.41 -1.30 3.90
N LEU A 101 6.72 -2.36 3.15
CA LEU A 101 7.89 -2.46 2.28
C LEU A 101 7.99 -1.30 1.30
N LYS A 102 6.91 -1.03 0.56
CA LYS A 102 6.84 0.07 -0.39
C LYS A 102 7.14 1.41 0.28
N SER A 103 6.65 1.62 1.50
CA SER A 103 6.91 2.85 2.25
C SER A 103 8.34 2.93 2.77
N LEU A 104 8.88 1.83 3.27
CA LEU A 104 10.26 1.74 3.75
C LEU A 104 11.28 1.96 2.62
N ILE A 105 11.09 1.33 1.46
CA ILE A 105 11.97 1.51 0.29
C ILE A 105 11.91 2.97 -0.18
N ARG A 106 10.72 3.57 -0.24
CA ARG A 106 10.58 5.00 -0.60
C ARG A 106 11.30 5.90 0.38
N PHE A 107 11.22 5.59 1.68
CA PHE A 107 11.93 6.33 2.72
C PHE A 107 13.44 6.24 2.52
N MET A 108 13.99 5.02 2.33
CA MET A 108 15.42 4.80 2.08
C MET A 108 15.92 5.44 0.79
N MET A 109 15.08 5.51 -0.26
CA MET A 109 15.45 6.20 -1.51
C MET A 109 15.46 7.72 -1.36
N LYS A 110 14.56 8.28 -0.54
CA LYS A 110 14.45 9.73 -0.34
C LYS A 110 15.54 10.27 0.59
N TYR A 111 15.89 9.52 1.64
CA TYR A 111 16.81 9.99 2.68
C TYR A 111 18.14 9.25 2.60
N ASP A 112 19.21 9.98 2.29
CA ASP A 112 20.55 9.39 2.15
C ASP A 112 21.22 9.08 3.50
N PHE A 113 20.75 9.69 4.58
CA PHE A 113 21.28 9.54 5.93
C PHE A 113 21.35 8.07 6.43
N TYR A 114 20.41 7.23 5.97
CA TYR A 114 20.34 5.82 6.38
C TYR A 114 21.20 4.90 5.49
N LYS A 115 21.93 5.46 4.51
CA LYS A 115 22.71 4.71 3.53
C LYS A 115 24.21 4.91 3.77
N GLU A 116 24.76 4.09 4.66
CA GLU A 116 26.21 3.95 4.76
C GLU A 116 26.71 2.98 3.67
N TYR A 117 27.46 3.49 2.70
CA TYR A 117 28.12 2.64 1.72
C TYR A 117 29.46 2.16 2.24
N LEU A 118 29.80 0.89 1.97
CA LEU A 118 31.12 0.35 2.25
C LEU A 118 32.12 0.96 1.26
N GLN A 119 32.90 1.95 1.71
CA GLN A 119 34.04 2.44 0.96
C GLN A 119 35.24 1.52 1.21
N HIS A 120 35.51 0.63 0.27
CA HIS A 120 36.75 -0.12 0.22
C HIS A 120 37.58 0.41 -0.95
N GLY A 121 38.91 0.48 -0.80
CA GLY A 121 39.81 0.87 -1.89
C GLY A 121 39.85 -0.11 -3.07
N GLN A 122 39.12 -1.23 -2.98
CA GLN A 122 38.99 -2.27 -3.99
C GLN A 122 37.53 -2.43 -4.41
N ASN A 123 37.30 -2.62 -5.71
CA ASN A 123 35.96 -2.82 -6.27
C ASN A 123 35.40 -4.20 -5.87
N THR A 124 34.72 -4.26 -4.72
CA THR A 124 34.01 -5.47 -4.30
C THR A 124 32.69 -5.64 -5.07
N ARG A 125 32.21 -6.89 -5.23
CA ARG A 125 30.90 -7.17 -5.86
C ARG A 125 29.76 -6.40 -5.16
N SER A 126 29.84 -6.20 -3.85
CA SER A 126 28.88 -5.41 -3.07
C SER A 126 28.91 -3.92 -3.43
N ALA A 127 30.10 -3.35 -3.66
CA ALA A 127 30.25 -1.98 -4.13
C ALA A 127 29.71 -1.81 -5.56
N ALA A 128 30.00 -2.75 -6.46
CA ALA A 128 29.45 -2.75 -7.83
C ALA A 128 27.90 -2.83 -7.86
N GLN A 129 27.31 -3.49 -6.86
CA GLN A 129 25.85 -3.61 -6.72
C GLN A 129 25.22 -2.48 -5.90
N ALA A 130 25.98 -1.44 -5.53
CA ALA A 130 25.52 -0.32 -4.69
C ALA A 130 24.81 -0.79 -3.41
N LYS A 131 25.35 -1.84 -2.76
CA LYS A 131 24.80 -2.35 -1.50
C LYS A 131 25.15 -1.42 -0.34
N VAL A 132 24.17 -1.19 0.51
CA VAL A 132 24.28 -0.44 1.77
C VAL A 132 24.77 -1.38 2.86
N LYS A 133 25.61 -0.88 3.75
CA LYS A 133 26.13 -1.60 4.91
C LYS A 133 24.97 -2.02 5.81
N LEU A 134 25.01 -3.29 6.22
CA LEU A 134 24.02 -3.85 7.14
C LEU A 134 24.44 -3.56 8.58
N GLN A 135 23.48 -3.05 9.34
CA GLN A 135 23.56 -2.87 10.79
C GLN A 135 23.06 -4.16 11.45
N ASN A 136 23.83 -4.72 12.39
CA ASN A 136 23.42 -5.94 13.10
C ASN A 136 23.50 -5.74 14.63
N PRO A 137 22.58 -4.96 15.23
CA PRO A 137 22.57 -4.76 16.66
C PRO A 137 22.20 -6.06 17.38
N ARG A 138 22.82 -6.27 18.55
CA ARG A 138 22.58 -7.44 19.40
C ARG A 138 21.18 -7.45 20.00
N HIS A 139 20.61 -6.28 20.28
CA HIS A 139 19.29 -6.13 20.91
C HIS A 139 18.16 -6.22 19.87
N THR A 140 17.19 -7.09 20.12
CA THR A 140 16.03 -7.32 19.26
C THR A 140 15.16 -6.07 19.08
N ALA A 141 15.04 -5.23 20.12
CA ALA A 141 14.31 -3.96 20.03
C ALA A 141 14.88 -3.00 18.98
N CYS A 142 16.19 -3.05 18.73
CA CYS A 142 16.84 -2.23 17.71
C CYS A 142 16.75 -2.86 16.32
N GLN A 143 16.56 -4.18 16.22
CA GLN A 143 16.50 -4.89 14.95
C GLN A 143 15.26 -4.52 14.13
N SER A 144 14.15 -4.15 14.79
CA SER A 144 12.94 -3.67 14.12
C SER A 144 12.99 -2.21 13.68
N HIS A 145 14.02 -1.46 14.11
CA HIS A 145 14.18 -0.06 13.74
C HIS A 145 14.51 0.10 12.25
N VAL A 146 14.07 1.20 11.65
CA VAL A 146 14.29 1.55 10.23
C VAL A 146 15.79 1.53 9.87
N TYR A 147 16.65 1.88 10.82
CA TYR A 147 18.11 1.84 10.64
C TYR A 147 18.66 0.43 10.37
N CYS A 148 17.99 -0.61 10.86
CA CYS A 148 18.41 -2.00 10.71
C CYS A 148 17.65 -2.72 9.58
N ILE A 149 16.33 -2.53 9.49
CA ILE A 149 15.50 -3.15 8.44
C ILE A 149 15.69 -2.45 7.09
N GLY A 150 15.80 -1.12 7.08
CA GLY A 150 15.89 -0.30 5.88
C GLY A 150 17.01 -0.75 4.92
N PRO A 151 18.27 -0.85 5.38
CA PRO A 151 19.37 -1.34 4.56
C PRO A 151 19.18 -2.77 4.02
N LYS A 152 18.58 -3.67 4.81
CA LYS A 152 18.27 -5.04 4.38
C LYS A 152 17.33 -5.04 3.19
N VAL A 153 16.18 -4.38 3.35
CA VAL A 153 15.15 -4.29 2.32
C VAL A 153 15.67 -3.54 1.09
N TYR A 154 16.41 -2.45 1.28
CA TYR A 154 16.97 -1.69 0.17
C TYR A 154 17.96 -2.53 -0.66
N ASN A 155 18.75 -3.39 -0.03
CA ASN A 155 19.72 -4.23 -0.73
C ASN A 155 19.07 -5.26 -1.66
N ASP A 156 17.89 -5.75 -1.31
CA ASP A 156 17.12 -6.71 -2.10
C ASP A 156 16.48 -6.07 -3.35
N VAL A 157 16.30 -4.76 -3.35
CA VAL A 157 15.74 -4.04 -4.51
C VAL A 157 16.72 -4.10 -5.69
N PRO A 158 16.24 -4.42 -6.92
CA PRO A 158 17.10 -4.48 -8.08
C PRO A 158 17.65 -3.09 -8.46
N ASN A 159 18.87 -3.09 -9.00
CA ASN A 159 19.56 -1.85 -9.38
C ASN A 159 18.85 -1.08 -10.50
N SER A 160 18.03 -1.77 -11.30
CA SER A 160 17.15 -1.15 -12.30
C SER A 160 16.23 -0.11 -11.66
N ILE A 161 15.64 -0.41 -10.50
CA ILE A 161 14.73 0.50 -9.80
C ILE A 161 15.51 1.57 -9.02
N LYS A 162 16.63 1.20 -8.39
CA LYS A 162 17.47 2.14 -7.61
C LYS A 162 18.00 3.32 -8.42
N ARG A 163 18.26 3.12 -9.71
CA ARG A 163 18.77 4.17 -10.62
C ARG A 163 17.69 5.11 -11.15
N LEU A 164 16.41 4.79 -10.96
CA LEU A 164 15.32 5.60 -11.50
C LEU A 164 15.14 6.89 -10.70
N ARG A 165 14.57 7.91 -11.36
CA ARG A 165 14.12 9.13 -10.69
C ARG A 165 13.00 8.80 -9.71
N TYR A 166 12.99 9.45 -8.55
CA TYR A 166 12.02 9.22 -7.47
C TYR A 166 10.54 9.26 -7.91
N SER A 167 10.18 10.10 -8.89
CA SER A 167 8.83 10.15 -9.44
C SER A 167 8.42 8.84 -10.13
N THR A 168 9.32 8.24 -10.91
CA THR A 168 9.12 7.00 -11.66
C THR A 168 9.19 5.77 -10.75
N VAL A 169 10.05 5.82 -9.73
CA VAL A 169 10.21 4.75 -8.73
C VAL A 169 8.87 4.33 -8.12
N LYS A 170 7.96 5.26 -7.82
CA LYS A 170 6.68 4.93 -7.15
C LYS A 170 5.86 3.90 -7.93
N LYS A 171 5.83 4.03 -9.26
CA LYS A 171 5.05 3.16 -10.15
C LYS A 171 5.77 1.82 -10.36
N GLU A 172 7.06 1.89 -10.69
CA GLU A 172 7.88 0.70 -10.94
C GLU A 172 8.04 -0.19 -9.71
N LEU A 173 8.19 0.43 -8.53
CA LEU A 173 8.26 -0.31 -7.27
C LEU A 173 6.95 -1.06 -6.97
N THR A 174 5.81 -0.43 -7.24
CA THR A 174 4.50 -1.10 -7.03
C THR A 174 4.34 -2.29 -7.96
N ARG A 175 4.76 -2.17 -9.23
CA ARG A 175 4.75 -3.27 -10.20
C ARG A 175 5.65 -4.41 -9.74
N TRP A 176 6.91 -4.08 -9.42
CA TRP A 176 7.88 -5.07 -8.98
C TRP A 176 7.43 -5.86 -7.74
N ILE A 177 6.85 -5.20 -6.73
CA ILE A 177 6.36 -5.88 -5.52
C ILE A 177 5.21 -6.85 -5.85
N ILE A 178 4.31 -6.46 -6.76
CA ILE A 178 3.20 -7.32 -7.20
C ILE A 178 3.72 -8.54 -7.95
N ASP A 179 4.66 -8.34 -8.88
CA ASP A 179 5.18 -9.39 -9.75
C ASP A 179 6.02 -10.41 -8.98
N SER A 180 6.83 -9.94 -8.02
CA SER A 180 7.70 -10.78 -7.20
C SER A 180 6.98 -11.46 -6.04
N GLN A 181 5.72 -11.10 -5.75
CA GLN A 181 5.00 -11.47 -4.52
C GLN A 181 5.85 -11.26 -3.26
N TYR A 182 6.70 -10.23 -3.26
CA TYR A 182 7.74 -10.08 -2.25
C TYR A 182 7.12 -9.88 -0.86
N ALA A 183 7.37 -10.86 0.01
CA ALA A 183 7.03 -10.84 1.42
C ALA A 183 8.31 -10.92 2.24
N ILE A 184 8.42 -10.09 3.28
CA ILE A 184 9.56 -10.17 4.18
C ILE A 184 9.34 -11.36 5.13
N ASN A 185 10.25 -12.34 5.10
CA ASN A 185 10.33 -13.40 6.12
C ASN A 185 11.05 -12.94 7.42
N TYR A 186 11.46 -11.67 7.50
CA TYR A 186 12.08 -11.07 8.68
C TYR A 186 10.98 -10.51 9.59
N VAL A 187 10.65 -11.30 10.60
CA VAL A 187 9.91 -10.98 11.83
C VAL A 187 9.65 -9.47 12.01
N ILE A 188 8.41 -9.05 11.76
CA ILE A 188 7.75 -8.04 12.59
C ILE A 188 7.27 -8.75 13.84
#